data_AF-A0A6S6G743-F1
#
_entry.id   AF-A0A6S6G743-F1
#
_cell.length_a   1.000
_cell.length_b   1.000
_cell.length_c   1.000
_cell.angle_alpha   90.00
_cell.angle_beta   90.00
_cell.angle_gamma   90.00
#
_symmetry.space_group_name_H-M   'P 1'
#
loop_
_entity.id
_entity.type
_entity.pdbx_description
1 polymer ?
#
loop_
_entity_poly.entity_id
_entity_poly.type
_entity_poly.pdbx_seq_one_letter_code
_entity_poly.pdbx_strand_id
1 'polypeptide(L)'
;MEFSAQDLLDQLLAAPHRHTKDAPRDGRGLYGLVDHLGHLRYIGSTKSLGQSLYSRIHAKHRTGSEHLSHYFSTMYNTGRMWRQRLDPATQADGGIAKKLRNTFIARHCRAVWVVLPDSADIVGLEAEVIRIAPAEATAWNARKTAVYDEPVDLVDETIRHLGWGDREKAALERQRQCLNAASGRMPVAQTALAAVSGQGPNVLRFPQGPFRFVALDVETANNDRGSICQIGVACVRPDNTIVTWKAHVDPQVQEWRFTYLHGISAKTVAGAPLFAEVMKVLRGALAGLTVYQHSGFDCSAITAACQKARLSSPDWAWRDSVQVARKAWPELEGNGGHGLANLKTVLSLSFDHHDAGEDARAAAQVVLLAEQVGQVIPVSAPPKMAVPAPVRAAVISAPTIAAAPAVAQARAGALVLGEVELTQGNIDNSHIYLRGFFDRFPADAIGGSNKGAIAPRQVAVDYGGGAPTMTDLDGSKKFFRDRSLARAFFARHDARVGDFAVVEQLGLYHYRVSLRRS
;
A
#
# COMPACT_ATOMS: atom_id res chain seq x y z
N MET A 1 35.55 21.33 5.78
CA MET A 1 34.15 21.77 5.89
C MET A 1 33.40 20.63 6.54
N GLU A 2 32.94 20.84 7.78
CA GLU A 2 31.98 19.92 8.37
C GLU A 2 30.63 20.16 7.68
N PHE A 3 30.02 19.10 7.15
CA PHE A 3 28.67 19.18 6.60
C PHE A 3 27.71 18.88 7.74
N SER A 4 26.80 19.81 8.05
CA SER A 4 25.73 19.52 9.01
C SER A 4 24.51 18.94 8.28
N ALA A 5 23.77 18.05 8.93
CA ALA A 5 22.55 17.49 8.37
C ALA A 5 21.49 18.57 8.07
N GLN A 6 21.41 19.61 8.91
CA GLN A 6 20.48 20.71 8.71
C GLN A 6 20.82 21.50 7.44
N ASP A 7 22.08 21.89 7.26
CA ASP A 7 22.52 22.63 6.07
C ASP A 7 22.30 21.83 4.78
N LEU A 8 22.49 20.51 4.83
CA LEU A 8 22.25 19.64 3.69
C LEU A 8 20.76 19.49 3.38
N LEU A 9 19.91 19.41 4.39
CA LEU A 9 18.45 19.39 4.20
C LEU A 9 17.99 20.71 3.58
N ASP A 10 18.43 21.85 4.12
CA ASP A 10 18.06 23.17 3.62
C ASP A 10 18.53 23.37 2.18
N GLN A 11 19.73 22.90 1.85
CA GLN A 11 20.22 22.89 0.47
C GLN A 11 19.36 22.00 -0.45
N LEU A 12 18.94 20.82 -0.01
CA LEU A 12 18.07 19.96 -0.82
C LEU A 12 16.69 20.57 -1.05
N LEU A 13 16.11 21.22 -0.03
CA LEU A 13 14.81 21.88 -0.12
C LEU A 13 14.84 23.15 -0.97
N ALA A 14 15.95 23.92 -0.91
CA ALA A 14 16.11 25.16 -1.67
C ALA A 14 16.70 24.94 -3.08
N ALA A 15 17.26 23.76 -3.37
CA ALA A 15 17.93 23.51 -4.64
C ALA A 15 16.95 23.57 -5.83
N PRO A 16 17.40 24.08 -7.00
CA PRO A 16 16.57 24.12 -8.18
C PRO A 16 16.23 22.70 -8.67
N HIS A 17 14.97 22.51 -9.03
CA HIS A 17 14.46 21.27 -9.61
C HIS A 17 15.05 21.05 -11.01
N ARG A 18 15.89 20.01 -11.16
CA ARG A 18 16.61 19.71 -12.40
C ARG A 18 16.10 18.43 -13.05
N HIS A 19 16.31 18.28 -14.36
CA HIS A 19 15.98 17.01 -14.99
C HIS A 19 16.94 15.92 -14.52
N THR A 20 16.42 14.70 -14.34
CA THR A 20 17.21 13.55 -13.89
C THR A 20 18.43 13.26 -14.77
N LYS A 21 18.37 13.59 -16.07
CA LYS A 21 19.46 13.37 -17.04
C LYS A 21 20.67 14.29 -16.79
N ASP A 22 20.46 15.39 -16.07
CA ASP A 22 21.49 16.40 -15.78
C ASP A 22 22.26 16.10 -14.48
N ALA A 23 21.91 14.99 -13.80
CA ALA A 23 22.62 14.55 -12.60
C ALA A 23 24.11 14.26 -12.91
N PRO A 24 25.05 14.65 -12.03
CA PRO A 24 26.48 14.44 -12.21
C PRO A 24 26.84 12.97 -12.43
N ARG A 25 27.70 12.70 -13.41
CA ARG A 25 28.14 11.32 -13.76
C ARG A 25 29.31 10.84 -12.91
N ASP A 26 30.06 11.79 -12.36
CA ASP A 26 31.29 11.67 -11.58
C ASP A 26 31.12 12.15 -10.13
N GLY A 27 29.99 12.78 -9.79
CA GLY A 27 29.70 13.27 -8.45
C GLY A 27 28.97 12.27 -7.54
N ARG A 28 29.36 12.25 -6.27
CA ARG A 28 28.69 11.55 -5.16
C ARG A 28 28.03 12.56 -4.22
N GLY A 29 27.08 12.10 -3.40
CA GLY A 29 26.45 12.91 -2.36
C GLY A 29 25.00 12.50 -2.07
N LEU A 30 24.21 13.49 -1.67
CA LEU A 30 22.78 13.34 -1.36
C LEU A 30 21.92 13.84 -2.52
N TYR A 31 20.75 13.24 -2.68
CA TYR A 31 19.78 13.63 -3.69
C TYR A 31 18.35 13.50 -3.20
N GLY A 32 17.49 14.30 -3.85
CA GLY A 32 16.06 14.28 -3.67
C GLY A 32 15.34 13.90 -4.97
N LEU A 33 14.25 13.12 -4.87
CA LEU A 33 13.34 12.88 -6.00
C LEU A 33 12.09 13.74 -5.83
N VAL A 34 11.78 14.49 -6.88
CA VAL A 34 10.66 15.43 -6.92
C VAL A 34 9.58 14.86 -7.84
N ASP A 35 8.36 14.74 -7.32
CA ASP A 35 7.22 14.19 -8.06
C ASP A 35 6.71 15.14 -9.17
N HIS A 36 5.67 14.70 -9.88
CA HIS A 36 5.05 15.48 -10.96
C HIS A 36 4.31 16.74 -10.47
N LEU A 37 4.07 16.86 -9.16
CA LEU A 37 3.48 18.04 -8.52
C LEU A 37 4.56 19.04 -8.06
N GLY A 38 5.84 18.70 -8.23
CA GLY A 38 6.94 19.57 -7.82
C GLY A 38 7.31 19.42 -6.34
N HIS A 39 6.85 18.37 -5.66
CA HIS A 39 7.19 18.18 -4.26
C HIS A 39 8.32 17.18 -4.10
N LEU A 40 9.29 17.49 -3.23
CA LEU A 40 10.29 16.53 -2.79
C LEU A 40 9.58 15.38 -2.05
N ARG A 41 9.90 14.12 -2.39
CA ARG A 41 9.25 12.94 -1.81
C ARG A 41 10.19 11.88 -1.27
N TYR A 42 11.42 11.89 -1.75
CA TYR A 42 12.42 10.90 -1.39
C TYR A 42 13.75 11.59 -1.19
N ILE A 43 14.45 11.23 -0.12
CA ILE A 43 15.85 11.58 0.09
C ILE A 43 16.68 10.31 0.03
N GLY A 44 17.78 10.33 -0.71
CA GLY A 44 18.71 9.22 -0.75
C GLY A 44 20.15 9.65 -1.04
N SER A 45 21.04 8.66 -1.09
CA SER A 45 22.47 8.91 -1.24
C SER A 45 23.19 7.94 -2.19
N THR A 46 24.39 8.32 -2.60
CA THR A 46 25.35 7.45 -3.32
C THR A 46 26.24 6.69 -2.33
N LYS A 47 25.67 5.65 -1.70
CA LYS A 47 26.30 4.89 -0.60
C LYS A 47 27.62 4.22 -0.98
N SER A 48 27.76 3.76 -2.21
CA SER A 48 28.94 3.03 -2.68
C SER A 48 29.85 3.93 -3.52
N LEU A 49 31.16 3.70 -3.44
CA LEU A 49 32.18 4.45 -4.22
C LEU A 49 31.97 4.35 -5.74
N GLY A 50 31.45 3.22 -6.24
CA GLY A 50 31.13 3.04 -7.66
C GLY A 50 29.78 3.62 -8.11
N GLN A 51 29.07 4.37 -7.25
CA GLN A 51 27.79 4.97 -7.61
C GLN A 51 27.93 6.48 -7.75
N SER A 52 27.35 7.05 -8.80
CA SER A 52 27.22 8.49 -8.97
C SER A 52 25.76 8.92 -8.84
N LEU A 53 25.55 10.22 -8.69
CA LEU A 53 24.22 10.82 -8.66
C LEU A 53 23.43 10.45 -9.93
N TYR A 54 24.06 10.46 -11.10
CA TYR A 54 23.45 9.99 -12.35
C TYR A 54 23.05 8.51 -12.28
N SER A 55 23.93 7.63 -11.82
CA SER A 55 23.63 6.20 -11.80
C SER A 55 22.50 5.87 -10.82
N ARG A 56 22.37 6.63 -9.74
CA ARG A 56 21.25 6.50 -8.78
C ARG A 56 19.95 7.13 -9.29
N ILE A 57 19.97 8.41 -9.65
CA ILE A 57 18.77 9.17 -9.99
C ILE A 57 18.24 8.73 -11.37
N HIS A 58 19.09 8.80 -12.39
CA HIS A 58 18.68 8.58 -13.77
C HIS A 58 18.62 7.09 -14.13
N ALA A 59 19.70 6.34 -13.86
CA ALA A 59 19.81 4.96 -14.35
C ALA A 59 19.00 3.97 -13.48
N LYS A 60 18.93 4.19 -12.17
CA LYS A 60 18.15 3.34 -11.24
C LYS A 60 16.73 3.84 -11.04
N HIS A 61 16.52 4.99 -10.39
CA HIS A 61 15.17 5.40 -10.00
C HIS A 61 14.25 5.60 -11.19
N ARG A 62 14.70 6.24 -12.28
CA ARG A 62 13.89 6.45 -13.49
C ARG A 62 13.80 5.25 -14.42
N THR A 63 14.93 4.65 -14.83
CA THR A 63 14.92 3.61 -15.89
C THR A 63 14.96 2.18 -15.38
N GLY A 64 15.14 1.99 -14.08
CA GLY A 64 15.23 0.68 -13.44
C GLY A 64 13.92 -0.11 -13.47
N SER A 65 13.98 -1.33 -12.93
CA SER A 65 12.82 -2.19 -12.70
C SER A 65 11.88 -1.64 -11.61
N GLU A 66 10.68 -2.17 -11.51
CA GLU A 66 9.59 -1.69 -10.64
C GLU A 66 9.78 -2.12 -9.17
N HIS A 67 10.99 -2.50 -8.77
CA HIS A 67 11.29 -2.93 -7.41
C HIS A 67 11.27 -1.75 -6.44
N LEU A 68 10.92 -2.01 -5.17
CA LEU A 68 10.73 -1.03 -4.10
C LEU A 68 11.92 -0.07 -3.83
N SER A 69 13.08 -0.28 -4.46
CA SER A 69 14.25 0.58 -4.37
C SER A 69 14.41 1.56 -5.56
N HIS A 70 13.53 1.48 -6.57
CA HIS A 70 13.52 2.34 -7.75
C HIS A 70 12.27 3.23 -7.75
N TYR A 71 12.22 4.16 -6.79
CA TYR A 71 11.02 4.92 -6.48
C TYR A 71 10.26 5.54 -7.65
N PHE A 72 10.88 6.24 -8.62
CA PHE A 72 10.10 6.72 -9.77
C PHE A 72 9.46 5.58 -10.57
N SER A 73 10.23 4.54 -10.90
CA SER A 73 9.69 3.36 -11.59
C SER A 73 8.57 2.68 -10.81
N THR A 74 8.64 2.62 -9.48
CA THR A 74 7.61 1.99 -8.63
C THR A 74 6.39 2.87 -8.49
N MET A 75 6.56 4.15 -8.16
CA MET A 75 5.46 5.09 -7.87
C MET A 75 4.61 5.42 -9.10
N TYR A 76 5.19 5.32 -10.30
CA TYR A 76 4.47 5.52 -11.56
C TYR A 76 4.19 4.22 -12.31
N ASN A 77 4.32 3.05 -11.67
CA ASN A 77 3.85 1.79 -12.24
C ASN A 77 2.34 1.63 -12.01
N THR A 78 1.55 2.52 -12.61
CA THR A 78 0.11 2.65 -12.40
C THR A 78 -0.62 2.84 -13.74
N GLY A 79 -1.90 2.46 -13.79
CA GLY A 79 -2.76 2.59 -14.96
C GLY A 79 -2.10 2.15 -16.27
N ARG A 80 -2.12 3.01 -17.28
CA ARG A 80 -1.52 2.80 -18.62
C ARG A 80 0.02 2.69 -18.60
N MET A 81 0.67 3.14 -17.53
CA MET A 81 2.12 3.02 -17.34
C MET A 81 2.52 1.71 -16.63
N TRP A 82 1.55 0.89 -16.22
CA TRP A 82 1.79 -0.34 -15.49
C TRP A 82 2.38 -1.44 -16.38
N ARG A 83 3.36 -2.16 -15.83
CA ARG A 83 3.79 -3.45 -16.36
C ARG A 83 4.17 -4.44 -15.27
N GLN A 84 4.10 -5.72 -15.62
CA GLN A 84 4.66 -6.82 -14.83
C GLN A 84 5.82 -7.45 -15.59
N ARG A 85 7.05 -7.07 -15.21
CA ARG A 85 8.28 -7.45 -15.94
C ARG A 85 8.47 -8.96 -16.15
N LEU A 86 8.03 -9.77 -15.19
CA LEU A 86 8.29 -11.22 -15.17
C LEU A 86 7.14 -12.03 -15.79
N ASP A 87 6.11 -11.37 -16.30
CA ASP A 87 5.00 -12.05 -16.97
C ASP A 87 5.22 -12.01 -18.50
N PRO A 88 5.53 -13.16 -19.13
CA PRO A 88 5.71 -13.23 -20.58
C PRO A 88 4.47 -12.79 -21.36
N ALA A 89 3.27 -12.97 -20.79
CA ALA A 89 2.01 -12.62 -21.45
C ALA A 89 1.85 -11.11 -21.65
N THR A 90 2.55 -10.29 -20.86
CA THR A 90 2.48 -8.82 -20.92
C THR A 90 3.75 -8.18 -21.47
N GLN A 91 4.72 -8.96 -21.95
CA GLN A 91 6.07 -8.45 -22.24
C GLN A 91 6.11 -7.45 -23.40
N ALA A 92 5.36 -7.69 -24.48
CA ALA A 92 5.33 -6.81 -25.65
C ALA A 92 4.67 -5.46 -25.33
N ASP A 93 3.48 -5.49 -24.72
CA ASP A 93 2.74 -4.28 -24.33
C ASP A 93 3.42 -3.56 -23.15
N GLY A 94 4.01 -4.31 -22.23
CA GLY A 94 4.79 -3.81 -21.10
C GLY A 94 6.04 -3.02 -21.51
N GLY A 95 6.61 -3.30 -22.69
CA GLY A 95 7.67 -2.48 -23.29
C GLY A 95 7.19 -1.08 -23.65
N ILE A 96 5.96 -0.98 -24.18
CA ILE A 96 5.30 0.30 -24.53
C ILE A 96 4.96 1.05 -23.24
N ALA A 97 4.35 0.41 -22.25
CA ALA A 97 4.07 1.01 -20.95
C ALA A 97 5.33 1.52 -20.24
N LYS A 98 6.45 0.76 -20.29
CA LYS A 98 7.76 1.22 -19.80
C LYS A 98 8.21 2.51 -20.47
N LYS A 99 8.11 2.57 -21.80
CA LYS A 99 8.55 3.73 -22.58
C LYS A 99 7.70 4.95 -22.25
N LEU A 100 6.39 4.78 -22.08
CA LEU A 100 5.48 5.83 -21.63
C LEU A 100 5.91 6.37 -20.26
N ARG A 101 6.05 5.49 -19.27
CA ARG A 101 6.45 5.86 -17.92
C ARG A 101 7.79 6.58 -17.86
N ASN A 102 8.79 6.07 -18.58
CA ASN A 102 10.12 6.69 -18.60
C ASN A 102 10.11 8.09 -19.24
N THR A 103 9.22 8.31 -20.22
CA THR A 103 9.02 9.61 -20.86
C THR A 103 8.24 10.54 -19.93
N PHE A 104 7.20 10.04 -19.26
CA PHE A 104 6.44 10.76 -18.24
C PHE A 104 7.38 11.29 -17.15
N ILE A 105 8.18 10.41 -16.54
CA ILE A 105 9.13 10.80 -15.47
C ILE A 105 10.15 11.82 -15.99
N ALA A 106 10.62 11.68 -17.23
CA ALA A 106 11.59 12.62 -17.80
C ALA A 106 11.02 14.03 -18.01
N ARG A 107 9.73 14.13 -18.37
CA ARG A 107 9.04 15.39 -18.66
C ARG A 107 8.51 16.06 -17.40
N HIS A 108 7.92 15.28 -16.50
CA HIS A 108 7.09 15.81 -15.42
C HIS A 108 7.74 15.73 -14.03
N CYS A 109 8.68 14.81 -13.81
CA CYS A 109 9.39 14.69 -12.54
C CYS A 109 10.75 15.39 -12.58
N ARG A 110 11.29 15.72 -11.40
CA ARG A 110 12.59 16.41 -11.26
C ARG A 110 13.43 15.76 -10.16
N ALA A 111 14.67 16.21 -10.03
CA ALA A 111 15.54 15.83 -8.93
C ALA A 111 16.34 17.03 -8.44
N VAL A 112 16.75 16.94 -7.17
CA VAL A 112 17.68 17.86 -6.51
C VAL A 112 18.86 17.05 -6.00
N TRP A 113 20.01 17.69 -5.81
CA TRP A 113 21.20 17.01 -5.30
C TRP A 113 22.24 17.99 -4.77
N VAL A 114 23.00 17.51 -3.80
CA VAL A 114 24.17 18.15 -3.22
C VAL A 114 25.35 17.22 -3.44
N VAL A 115 26.40 17.72 -4.10
CA VAL A 115 27.63 16.95 -4.32
C VAL A 115 28.48 17.04 -3.07
N LEU A 116 28.93 15.89 -2.56
CA LEU A 116 29.77 15.76 -1.39
C LEU A 116 31.10 15.13 -1.78
N PRO A 117 32.22 15.51 -1.13
CA PRO A 117 33.52 14.89 -1.38
C PRO A 117 33.50 13.43 -0.93
N ASP A 118 34.37 12.61 -1.52
CA ASP A 118 34.46 11.18 -1.20
C ASP A 118 34.86 10.89 0.25
N SER A 119 35.48 11.85 0.92
CA SER A 119 35.85 11.80 2.34
C SER A 119 34.67 12.02 3.30
N ALA A 120 33.51 12.49 2.82
CA ALA A 120 32.35 12.72 3.67
C ALA A 120 31.65 11.40 4.05
N ASP A 121 31.14 11.32 5.29
CA ASP A 121 30.26 10.22 5.71
C ASP A 121 28.86 10.39 5.12
N ILE A 122 28.74 10.14 3.82
CA ILE A 122 27.49 10.27 3.06
C ILE A 122 26.37 9.38 3.65
N VAL A 123 26.72 8.23 4.24
CA VAL A 123 25.73 7.29 4.79
C VAL A 123 25.20 7.81 6.12
N GLY A 124 26.07 8.28 7.01
CA GLY A 124 25.67 8.93 8.26
C GLY A 124 24.83 10.18 8.00
N LEU A 125 25.30 11.05 7.11
CA LEU A 125 24.59 12.29 6.74
C LEU A 125 23.21 12.02 6.14
N GLU A 126 23.05 10.99 5.29
CA GLU A 126 21.73 10.60 4.77
C GLU A 126 20.77 10.22 5.91
N ALA A 127 21.22 9.42 6.87
CA ALA A 127 20.39 8.97 7.98
C ALA A 127 19.96 10.14 8.87
N GLU A 128 20.87 11.07 9.15
CA GLU A 128 20.57 12.27 9.93
C GLU A 128 19.63 13.22 9.21
N VAL A 129 19.86 13.47 7.92
CA VAL A 129 18.98 14.31 7.08
C VAL A 129 17.57 13.72 7.03
N ILE A 130 17.42 12.41 6.79
CA ILE A 130 16.10 11.76 6.77
C ILE A 130 15.39 11.89 8.13
N ARG A 131 16.14 11.83 9.24
CA ARG A 131 15.57 11.92 10.59
C ARG A 131 14.96 13.29 10.89
N ILE A 132 15.53 14.36 10.35
CA ILE A 132 15.07 15.74 10.58
C ILE A 132 14.20 16.30 9.44
N ALA A 133 14.17 15.63 8.28
CA ALA A 133 13.37 16.05 7.15
C ALA A 133 11.87 15.98 7.43
N PRO A 134 11.07 16.91 6.87
CA PRO A 134 9.62 16.87 7.02
C PRO A 134 9.04 15.61 6.38
N ALA A 135 7.88 15.18 6.88
CA ALA A 135 7.24 13.94 6.44
C ALA A 135 6.92 13.95 4.95
N GLU A 136 6.53 15.10 4.37
CA GLU A 136 6.28 15.19 2.93
C GLU A 136 7.53 14.94 2.08
N ALA A 137 8.71 15.36 2.53
CA ALA A 137 9.99 15.23 1.83
C ALA A 137 10.53 13.79 1.85
N THR A 138 10.06 12.97 2.79
CA THR A 138 10.45 11.57 2.98
C THR A 138 9.28 10.61 2.78
N ALA A 139 8.19 11.07 2.18
CA ALA A 139 6.97 10.29 1.96
C ALA A 139 7.22 8.95 1.26
N TRP A 140 8.21 8.86 0.36
CA TRP A 140 8.60 7.63 -0.34
C TRP A 140 9.68 6.82 0.39
N ASN A 141 10.34 7.37 1.41
CA ASN A 141 11.30 6.62 2.25
C ASN A 141 10.59 5.58 3.13
N ALA A 142 9.29 5.79 3.44
CA ALA A 142 8.47 4.86 4.21
C ALA A 142 8.02 3.63 3.39
N ARG A 143 7.93 2.46 4.03
CA ARG A 143 7.64 1.17 3.37
C ARG A 143 6.17 0.97 2.94
N LYS A 144 5.28 1.93 3.22
CA LYS A 144 3.81 1.80 3.04
C LYS A 144 3.19 2.88 2.15
N THR A 145 3.99 3.65 1.42
CA THR A 145 3.47 4.71 0.55
C THR A 145 2.61 4.10 -0.55
N ALA A 146 1.38 4.57 -0.68
CA ALA A 146 0.52 4.20 -1.79
C ALA A 146 1.19 4.64 -3.11
N VAL A 147 1.13 3.76 -4.12
CA VAL A 147 1.50 4.11 -5.49
C VAL A 147 0.47 5.14 -5.98
N TYR A 148 0.89 6.11 -6.80
CA TYR A 148 -0.06 7.09 -7.32
C TYR A 148 -1.13 6.42 -8.17
N ASP A 149 -2.32 7.01 -8.16
CA ASP A 149 -3.24 6.87 -9.29
C ASP A 149 -2.60 7.43 -10.56
N GLU A 150 -3.08 6.96 -11.71
CA GLU A 150 -2.59 7.46 -12.97
C GLU A 150 -2.94 8.95 -13.13
N PRO A 151 -1.95 9.86 -13.31
CA PRO A 151 -2.21 11.25 -13.62
C PRO A 151 -2.62 11.37 -15.10
N VAL A 152 -3.88 11.03 -15.39
CA VAL A 152 -4.43 10.80 -16.74
C VAL A 152 -4.06 11.90 -17.73
N ASP A 153 -4.20 13.18 -17.34
CA ASP A 153 -3.93 14.32 -18.23
C ASP A 153 -2.46 14.43 -18.65
N LEU A 154 -1.55 14.25 -17.69
CA LEU A 154 -0.11 14.29 -17.92
C LEU A 154 0.35 13.06 -18.70
N VAL A 155 -0.33 11.92 -18.53
CA VAL A 155 -0.13 10.73 -19.35
C VAL A 155 -0.61 10.96 -20.77
N ASP A 156 -1.79 11.56 -20.97
CA ASP A 156 -2.32 11.89 -22.30
C ASP A 156 -1.45 12.90 -23.04
N GLU A 157 -0.93 13.90 -22.34
CA GLU A 157 0.09 14.81 -22.88
C GLU A 157 1.36 14.04 -23.29
N THR A 158 1.81 13.10 -22.47
CA THR A 158 3.00 12.28 -22.78
C THR A 158 2.76 11.39 -24.00
N ILE A 159 1.56 10.79 -24.13
CA ILE A 159 1.17 9.99 -25.30
C ILE A 159 1.14 10.87 -26.56
N ARG A 160 0.56 12.08 -26.49
CA ARG A 160 0.58 13.04 -27.59
C ARG A 160 2.00 13.41 -28.00
N HIS A 161 2.88 13.65 -27.03
CA HIS A 161 4.28 13.95 -27.28
C HIS A 161 5.04 12.80 -27.95
N LEU A 162 4.70 11.55 -27.62
CA LEU A 162 5.31 10.36 -28.21
C LEU A 162 4.84 10.10 -29.65
N GLY A 163 3.78 10.76 -30.11
CA GLY A 163 3.25 10.62 -31.48
C GLY A 163 2.71 9.22 -31.78
N TRP A 164 2.23 8.51 -30.77
CA TRP A 164 1.81 7.12 -30.88
C TRP A 164 0.45 6.94 -31.56
N GLY A 165 0.34 5.87 -32.38
CA GLY A 165 -0.86 5.51 -33.11
C GLY A 165 -1.80 4.61 -32.31
N ASP A 166 -2.84 4.11 -32.97
CA ASP A 166 -3.89 3.32 -32.31
C ASP A 166 -3.37 1.97 -31.77
N ARG A 167 -2.32 1.42 -32.41
CA ARG A 167 -1.68 0.19 -31.95
C ARG A 167 -1.08 0.34 -30.55
N GLU A 168 -0.27 1.37 -30.33
CA GLU A 168 0.36 1.62 -29.04
C GLU A 168 -0.67 2.01 -27.99
N LYS A 169 -1.66 2.83 -28.34
CA LYS A 169 -2.77 3.18 -27.43
C LYS A 169 -3.55 1.94 -26.99
N ALA A 170 -3.85 1.03 -27.91
CA ALA A 170 -4.52 -0.24 -27.59
C ALA A 170 -3.65 -1.13 -26.69
N ALA A 171 -2.33 -1.14 -26.86
CA ALA A 171 -1.41 -1.87 -25.98
C ALA A 171 -1.42 -1.32 -24.54
N LEU A 172 -1.45 0.01 -24.38
CA LEU A 172 -1.55 0.65 -23.07
C LEU A 172 -2.88 0.31 -22.38
N GLU A 173 -3.98 0.26 -23.13
CA GLU A 173 -5.29 -0.08 -22.58
C GLU A 173 -5.34 -1.55 -22.12
N ARG A 174 -4.75 -2.47 -22.89
CA ARG A 174 -4.59 -3.87 -22.45
C ARG A 174 -3.76 -3.98 -21.18
N GLN A 175 -2.68 -3.21 -21.05
CA GLN A 175 -1.90 -3.16 -19.80
C GLN A 175 -2.72 -2.67 -18.61
N ARG A 176 -3.54 -1.63 -18.79
CA ARG A 176 -4.44 -1.13 -17.76
C ARG A 176 -5.45 -2.21 -17.33
N GLN A 177 -6.00 -2.95 -18.29
CA GLN A 177 -6.91 -4.06 -18.02
C GLN A 177 -6.22 -5.20 -17.26
N CYS A 178 -4.97 -5.54 -17.61
CA CYS A 178 -4.18 -6.52 -16.87
C CYS A 178 -3.93 -6.08 -15.41
N LEU A 179 -3.61 -4.81 -15.16
CA LEU A 179 -3.49 -4.28 -13.80
C LEU A 179 -4.79 -4.44 -13.01
N ASN A 180 -5.93 -4.10 -13.63
CA ASN A 180 -7.24 -4.24 -13.00
C ASN A 180 -7.52 -5.71 -12.64
N ALA A 181 -7.32 -6.62 -13.58
CA ALA A 181 -7.49 -8.06 -13.35
C ALA A 181 -6.56 -8.60 -12.25
N ALA A 182 -5.29 -8.20 -12.26
CA ALA A 182 -4.30 -8.61 -11.24
C ALA A 182 -4.59 -8.05 -9.84
N SER A 183 -5.32 -6.93 -9.75
CA SER A 183 -5.71 -6.29 -8.49
C SER A 183 -7.06 -6.79 -7.96
N GLY A 184 -7.66 -7.83 -8.58
CA GLY A 184 -8.99 -8.32 -8.21
C GLY A 184 -10.15 -7.40 -8.64
N ARG A 185 -9.88 -6.39 -9.48
CA ARG A 185 -10.91 -5.57 -10.12
C ARG A 185 -11.43 -6.37 -11.32
N MET A 186 -12.60 -7.01 -11.17
CA MET A 186 -13.30 -7.67 -12.28
C MET A 186 -13.44 -6.71 -13.46
N PRO A 187 -13.26 -7.18 -14.71
CA PRO A 187 -13.58 -6.37 -15.87
C PRO A 187 -15.08 -6.11 -15.85
N VAL A 188 -15.49 -4.84 -15.84
CA VAL A 188 -16.85 -4.50 -16.25
C VAL A 188 -16.94 -4.96 -17.70
N ALA A 189 -17.68 -6.04 -17.93
CA ALA A 189 -17.92 -6.57 -19.26
C ALA A 189 -18.39 -5.41 -20.15
N GLN A 190 -17.61 -5.08 -21.17
CA GLN A 190 -18.06 -4.27 -22.30
C GLN A 190 -19.24 -5.01 -22.93
N THR A 191 -20.45 -4.67 -22.49
CA THR A 191 -21.63 -4.98 -23.27
C THR A 191 -21.51 -4.16 -24.54
N ALA A 192 -21.49 -4.86 -25.67
CA ALA A 192 -21.24 -4.33 -27.00
C ALA A 192 -21.97 -3.00 -27.25
N LEU A 193 -21.21 -1.98 -27.67
CA LEU A 193 -21.76 -0.83 -28.38
C LEU A 193 -22.37 -1.35 -29.68
N ALA A 194 -23.66 -1.64 -29.66
CA ALA A 194 -24.47 -1.49 -30.85
C ALA A 194 -24.61 0.02 -31.11
N ALA A 195 -24.20 0.43 -32.30
CA ALA A 195 -24.26 1.79 -32.78
C ALA A 195 -25.68 2.39 -32.58
N VAL A 196 -25.75 3.47 -31.80
CA VAL A 196 -26.79 4.49 -31.97
C VAL A 196 -26.06 5.81 -32.17
N SER A 197 -26.08 6.22 -33.42
CA SER A 197 -25.64 7.51 -33.92
C SER A 197 -26.46 8.64 -33.29
N GLY A 198 -25.77 9.68 -32.81
CA GLY A 198 -26.30 11.04 -32.67
C GLY A 198 -27.00 11.40 -31.36
N GLN A 199 -26.56 12.54 -30.77
CA GLN A 199 -27.23 13.50 -29.86
C GLN A 199 -26.53 13.71 -28.49
N GLY A 200 -25.82 14.86 -28.35
CA GLY A 200 -25.52 15.70 -27.16
C GLY A 200 -25.04 15.14 -25.77
N PRO A 201 -24.15 15.84 -25.02
CA PRO A 201 -23.83 15.53 -23.61
C PRO A 201 -24.85 16.21 -22.67
N ASN A 202 -25.23 15.77 -21.46
CA ASN A 202 -24.95 14.61 -20.60
C ASN A 202 -26.05 14.61 -19.52
N VAL A 203 -26.86 13.55 -19.38
CA VAL A 203 -27.98 13.51 -18.41
C VAL A 203 -27.51 12.81 -17.13
N LEU A 204 -27.61 13.50 -15.98
CA LEU A 204 -27.41 12.99 -14.62
C LEU A 204 -28.38 11.85 -14.26
N ARG A 205 -28.20 10.67 -14.87
CA ARG A 205 -29.05 9.50 -14.59
C ARG A 205 -28.64 8.88 -13.27
N PHE A 206 -29.58 8.85 -12.33
CA PHE A 206 -29.45 8.14 -11.06
C PHE A 206 -29.94 6.68 -11.19
N PRO A 207 -29.32 5.70 -10.51
CA PRO A 207 -29.75 4.31 -10.52
C PRO A 207 -31.23 4.14 -10.16
N GLN A 208 -31.94 3.26 -10.86
CA GLN A 208 -33.32 2.93 -10.53
C GLN A 208 -33.39 1.85 -9.45
N GLY A 209 -34.35 2.02 -8.54
CA GLY A 209 -34.61 1.11 -7.42
C GLY A 209 -35.33 -0.18 -7.81
N PRO A 210 -35.86 -0.94 -6.83
CA PRO A 210 -36.03 -0.55 -5.44
C PRO A 210 -34.72 -0.55 -4.64
N PHE A 211 -34.59 0.38 -3.69
CA PHE A 211 -33.49 0.43 -2.72
C PHE A 211 -34.04 0.26 -1.31
N ARG A 212 -33.28 -0.46 -0.50
CA ARG A 212 -33.57 -0.69 0.92
C ARG A 212 -33.10 0.49 1.77
N PHE A 213 -31.87 0.95 1.50
CA PHE A 213 -31.29 2.15 2.07
C PHE A 213 -30.20 2.68 1.13
N VAL A 214 -29.71 3.87 1.42
CA VAL A 214 -28.54 4.44 0.74
C VAL A 214 -27.50 4.87 1.76
N ALA A 215 -26.24 4.94 1.36
CA ALA A 215 -25.23 5.72 2.06
C ALA A 215 -24.76 6.86 1.16
N LEU A 216 -24.43 8.00 1.75
CA LEU A 216 -24.04 9.23 1.07
C LEU A 216 -22.81 9.82 1.74
N ASP A 217 -21.87 10.26 0.92
CA ASP A 217 -20.64 10.92 1.33
C ASP A 217 -20.35 12.11 0.38
N VAL A 218 -19.70 13.16 0.87
CA VAL A 218 -19.36 14.36 0.08
C VAL A 218 -17.93 14.82 0.28
N GLU A 219 -17.34 15.33 -0.81
CA GLU A 219 -16.08 16.07 -0.77
C GLU A 219 -16.34 17.58 -0.89
N THR A 220 -15.53 18.39 -0.20
CA THR A 220 -15.65 19.86 -0.18
C THR A 220 -14.39 20.54 -0.70
N ALA A 221 -14.51 21.63 -1.46
CA ALA A 221 -13.37 22.31 -2.07
C ALA A 221 -12.49 23.03 -1.03
N ASN A 222 -13.09 23.56 0.05
CA ASN A 222 -12.41 24.33 1.09
C ASN A 222 -13.18 24.29 2.43
N ASN A 223 -12.81 25.16 3.38
CA ASN A 223 -13.41 25.19 4.73
C ASN A 223 -14.91 25.60 4.77
N ASP A 224 -15.46 26.13 3.68
CA ASP A 224 -16.90 26.33 3.53
C ASP A 224 -17.57 24.96 3.37
N ARG A 225 -18.36 24.55 4.36
CA ARG A 225 -19.11 23.28 4.34
C ARG A 225 -20.07 23.17 3.16
N GLY A 226 -20.52 24.29 2.60
CA GLY A 226 -21.36 24.32 1.40
C GLY A 226 -20.60 24.22 0.10
N SER A 227 -19.27 24.12 0.11
CA SER A 227 -18.41 24.07 -1.09
C SER A 227 -18.27 22.66 -1.68
N ILE A 228 -19.37 21.90 -1.71
CA ILE A 228 -19.38 20.52 -2.19
C ILE A 228 -18.88 20.45 -3.64
N CYS A 229 -17.83 19.66 -3.88
CA CYS A 229 -17.20 19.48 -5.19
C CYS A 229 -17.39 18.06 -5.76
N GLN A 230 -17.82 17.10 -4.92
CA GLN A 230 -18.26 15.78 -5.35
C GLN A 230 -19.29 15.21 -4.36
N ILE A 231 -20.26 14.45 -4.88
CA ILE A 231 -21.22 13.68 -4.08
C ILE A 231 -21.17 12.23 -4.53
N GLY A 232 -21.07 11.31 -3.57
CA GLY A 232 -21.18 9.88 -3.79
C GLY A 232 -22.39 9.30 -3.07
N VAL A 233 -23.06 8.34 -3.71
CA VAL A 233 -24.21 7.63 -3.16
C VAL A 233 -24.08 6.15 -3.45
N ALA A 234 -24.05 5.34 -2.40
CA ALA A 234 -24.13 3.89 -2.49
C ALA A 234 -25.56 3.42 -2.23
N CYS A 235 -26.21 2.90 -3.28
CA CYS A 235 -27.58 2.42 -3.23
C CYS A 235 -27.61 0.93 -2.94
N VAL A 236 -28.20 0.54 -1.80
CA VAL A 236 -28.29 -0.86 -1.39
C VAL A 236 -29.66 -1.42 -1.75
N ARG A 237 -29.67 -2.51 -2.51
CA ARG A 237 -30.89 -3.21 -2.92
C ARG A 237 -31.41 -4.17 -1.85
N PRO A 238 -32.66 -4.66 -1.98
CA PRO A 238 -33.21 -5.67 -1.07
C PRO A 238 -32.38 -6.96 -0.96
N ASP A 239 -31.64 -7.32 -2.02
CA ASP A 239 -30.71 -8.47 -2.05
C ASP A 239 -29.31 -8.14 -1.50
N ASN A 240 -29.15 -6.97 -0.88
CA ASN A 240 -27.90 -6.40 -0.37
C ASN A 240 -26.83 -6.10 -1.44
N THR A 241 -27.17 -6.15 -2.74
CA THR A 241 -26.26 -5.66 -3.78
C THR A 241 -26.12 -4.14 -3.71
N ILE A 242 -24.91 -3.63 -3.93
CA ILE A 242 -24.60 -2.20 -3.86
C ILE A 242 -24.34 -1.64 -5.26
N VAL A 243 -25.04 -0.57 -5.61
CA VAL A 243 -24.77 0.24 -6.81
C VAL A 243 -24.30 1.63 -6.39
N THR A 244 -23.10 1.99 -6.80
CA THR A 244 -22.55 3.31 -6.53
C THR A 244 -22.88 4.28 -7.65
N TRP A 245 -23.33 5.48 -7.29
CA TRP A 245 -23.46 6.64 -8.15
C TRP A 245 -22.58 7.75 -7.60
N LYS A 246 -21.97 8.55 -8.47
CA LYS A 246 -21.22 9.73 -8.08
C LYS A 246 -21.33 10.82 -9.13
N ALA A 247 -21.22 12.06 -8.67
CA ALA A 247 -21.14 13.22 -9.55
C ALA A 247 -20.17 14.25 -9.00
N HIS A 248 -19.38 14.84 -9.90
CA HIS A 248 -18.73 16.12 -9.61
C HIS A 248 -19.78 17.23 -9.58
N VAL A 249 -19.52 18.22 -8.73
CA VAL A 249 -20.37 19.39 -8.54
C VAL A 249 -19.49 20.61 -8.71
N ASP A 250 -19.93 21.62 -9.45
CA ASP A 250 -19.27 22.93 -9.43
C ASP A 250 -19.68 23.68 -8.14
N PRO A 251 -18.77 23.85 -7.15
CA PRO A 251 -19.05 24.56 -5.90
C PRO A 251 -19.14 26.08 -6.05
N GLN A 252 -18.80 26.61 -7.24
CA GLN A 252 -18.72 28.04 -7.55
C GLN A 252 -17.80 28.82 -6.58
N VAL A 253 -16.65 28.24 -6.23
CA VAL A 253 -15.65 28.87 -5.37
C VAL A 253 -14.33 29.13 -6.10
N GLN A 254 -13.65 30.20 -5.73
CA GLN A 254 -12.32 30.55 -6.24
C GLN A 254 -11.21 29.90 -5.42
N GLU A 255 -11.41 29.74 -4.10
CA GLU A 255 -10.42 29.18 -3.20
C GLU A 255 -10.57 27.65 -3.11
N TRP A 256 -9.47 26.93 -3.34
CA TRP A 256 -9.39 25.47 -3.21
C TRP A 256 -8.32 25.13 -2.18
N ARG A 257 -8.71 24.45 -1.11
CA ARG A 257 -7.79 24.04 -0.04
C ARG A 257 -7.64 22.54 0.05
N PHE A 258 -8.68 21.77 -0.23
CA PHE A 258 -8.72 20.34 0.05
C PHE A 258 -8.39 19.47 -1.17
N THR A 259 -7.99 20.08 -2.29
CA THR A 259 -7.49 19.35 -3.47
C THR A 259 -6.36 18.36 -3.13
N TYR A 260 -5.53 18.62 -2.13
CA TYR A 260 -4.49 17.67 -1.72
C TYR A 260 -5.03 16.40 -1.02
N LEU A 261 -6.26 16.44 -0.48
CA LEU A 261 -6.92 15.31 0.18
C LEU A 261 -7.55 14.37 -0.84
N HIS A 262 -8.39 14.91 -1.73
CA HIS A 262 -9.27 14.15 -2.62
C HIS A 262 -8.95 14.32 -4.12
N GLY A 263 -7.93 15.11 -4.49
CA GLY A 263 -7.51 15.32 -5.89
C GLY A 263 -8.45 16.19 -6.75
N ILE A 264 -9.69 16.44 -6.31
CA ILE A 264 -10.65 17.32 -7.01
C ILE A 264 -10.19 18.79 -6.96
N SER A 265 -10.15 19.44 -8.12
CA SER A 265 -9.75 20.84 -8.31
C SER A 265 -10.77 21.61 -9.15
N ALA A 266 -10.59 22.93 -9.27
CA ALA A 266 -11.37 23.78 -10.18
C ALA A 266 -11.42 23.23 -11.62
N LYS A 267 -10.33 22.59 -12.07
CA LYS A 267 -10.27 21.97 -13.41
C LYS A 267 -11.10 20.70 -13.49
N THR A 268 -11.11 19.90 -12.42
CA THR A 268 -11.89 18.64 -12.33
C THR A 268 -13.39 18.89 -12.46
N VAL A 269 -13.86 19.99 -11.87
CA VAL A 269 -15.29 20.37 -11.86
C VAL A 269 -15.64 21.33 -13.00
N ALA A 270 -14.73 21.60 -13.93
CA ALA A 270 -14.99 22.49 -15.05
C ALA A 270 -16.11 21.91 -15.95
N GLY A 271 -17.23 22.63 -16.03
CA GLY A 271 -18.42 22.16 -16.76
C GLY A 271 -19.22 21.08 -16.02
N ALA A 272 -18.91 20.81 -14.75
CA ALA A 272 -19.74 20.00 -13.88
C ALA A 272 -21.07 20.73 -13.58
N PRO A 273 -22.16 20.00 -13.30
CA PRO A 273 -23.42 20.60 -12.91
C PRO A 273 -23.29 21.38 -11.59
N LEU A 274 -24.17 22.37 -11.43
CA LEU A 274 -24.32 23.07 -10.16
C LEU A 274 -24.96 22.15 -9.11
N PHE A 275 -24.70 22.46 -7.84
CA PHE A 275 -25.30 21.72 -6.71
C PHE A 275 -26.82 21.60 -6.84
N ALA A 276 -27.51 22.67 -7.27
CA ALA A 276 -28.95 22.65 -7.42
C ALA A 276 -29.48 21.64 -8.46
N GLU A 277 -28.72 21.42 -9.53
CA GLU A 277 -29.08 20.46 -10.59
C GLU A 277 -28.93 19.03 -10.09
N VAL A 278 -27.85 18.75 -9.36
CA VAL A 278 -27.61 17.45 -8.73
C VAL A 278 -28.64 17.18 -7.62
N MET A 279 -28.94 18.18 -6.79
CA MET A 279 -29.90 18.07 -5.71
C MET A 279 -31.32 17.79 -6.21
N LYS A 280 -31.69 18.27 -7.41
CA LYS A 280 -32.98 17.95 -8.05
C LYS A 280 -33.13 16.45 -8.31
N VAL A 281 -32.05 15.80 -8.75
CA VAL A 281 -32.00 14.35 -9.00
C VAL A 281 -32.05 13.58 -7.68
N LEU A 282 -31.18 13.94 -6.73
CA LEU A 282 -31.06 13.22 -5.46
C LEU A 282 -32.31 13.34 -4.59
N ARG A 283 -32.98 14.50 -4.58
CA ARG A 283 -34.18 14.72 -3.74
C ARG A 283 -35.26 13.69 -4.04
N GLY A 284 -35.55 13.45 -5.33
CA GLY A 284 -36.55 12.48 -5.75
C GLY A 284 -36.08 11.05 -5.53
N ALA A 285 -34.82 10.75 -5.84
CA ALA A 285 -34.29 9.39 -5.76
C ALA A 285 -34.13 8.86 -4.32
N LEU A 286 -33.83 9.74 -3.37
CA LEU A 286 -33.60 9.38 -1.96
C LEU A 286 -34.84 9.60 -1.08
N ALA A 287 -35.96 10.08 -1.64
CA ALA A 287 -37.18 10.32 -0.89
C ALA A 287 -37.71 9.04 -0.23
N GLY A 288 -37.99 9.11 1.07
CA GLY A 288 -38.51 7.97 1.85
C GLY A 288 -37.48 6.89 2.19
N LEU A 289 -36.22 7.02 1.76
CA LEU A 289 -35.15 6.10 2.10
C LEU A 289 -34.41 6.52 3.38
N THR A 290 -33.87 5.55 4.10
CA THR A 290 -32.87 5.81 5.14
C THR A 290 -31.54 6.16 4.47
N VAL A 291 -30.93 7.28 4.86
CA VAL A 291 -29.66 7.77 4.33
C VAL A 291 -28.59 7.65 5.40
N TYR A 292 -27.62 6.77 5.19
CA TYR A 292 -26.47 6.64 6.08
C TYR A 292 -25.36 7.61 5.67
N GLN A 293 -24.79 8.28 6.66
CA GLN A 293 -23.53 9.02 6.55
C GLN A 293 -22.48 8.34 7.45
N HIS A 294 -21.21 8.71 7.31
CA HIS A 294 -20.15 8.21 8.17
C HIS A 294 -19.54 9.38 8.95
N SER A 295 -20.13 9.69 10.12
CA SER A 295 -20.04 10.96 10.86
C SER A 295 -21.10 12.00 10.45
N GLY A 296 -21.29 13.03 11.28
CA GLY A 296 -22.28 14.09 11.08
C GLY A 296 -21.93 15.15 10.00
N PHE A 297 -20.81 14.98 9.31
CA PHE A 297 -20.30 15.98 8.37
C PHE A 297 -21.18 16.13 7.13
N ASP A 298 -21.55 15.02 6.49
CA ASP A 298 -22.25 15.02 5.18
C ASP A 298 -23.61 15.71 5.24
N CYS A 299 -24.42 15.40 6.25
CA CYS A 299 -25.70 16.07 6.48
C CYS A 299 -25.52 17.58 6.71
N SER A 300 -24.47 17.98 7.43
CA SER A 300 -24.15 19.39 7.66
C SER A 300 -23.72 20.09 6.37
N ALA A 301 -22.92 19.42 5.53
CA ALA A 301 -22.46 19.94 4.25
C ALA A 301 -23.62 20.08 3.24
N ILE A 302 -24.48 19.06 3.11
CA ILE A 302 -25.70 19.11 2.29
C ILE A 302 -26.62 20.26 2.75
N THR A 303 -26.81 20.41 4.06
CA THR A 303 -27.62 21.51 4.61
C THR A 303 -27.03 22.88 4.27
N ALA A 304 -25.72 23.06 4.43
CA ALA A 304 -25.02 24.30 4.09
C ALA A 304 -25.08 24.61 2.59
N ALA A 305 -24.90 23.59 1.74
CA ALA A 305 -25.01 23.73 0.29
C ALA A 305 -26.44 24.07 -0.16
N CYS A 306 -27.47 23.48 0.46
CA CYS A 306 -28.87 23.86 0.24
C CYS A 306 -29.11 25.32 0.61
N GLN A 307 -28.62 25.78 1.76
CA GLN A 307 -28.74 27.19 2.17
C GLN A 307 -28.08 28.13 1.17
N LYS A 308 -26.84 27.82 0.74
CA LYS A 308 -26.08 28.59 -0.26
C LYS A 308 -26.80 28.65 -1.62
N ALA A 309 -27.39 27.53 -2.04
CA ALA A 309 -28.18 27.43 -3.27
C ALA A 309 -29.63 27.93 -3.13
N ARG A 310 -30.04 28.43 -1.95
CA ARG A 310 -31.42 28.87 -1.64
C ARG A 310 -32.48 27.79 -1.90
N LEU A 311 -32.13 26.54 -1.58
CA LEU A 311 -33.01 25.38 -1.66
C LEU A 311 -33.47 24.99 -0.24
N SER A 312 -34.68 24.41 -0.13
CA SER A 312 -35.09 23.76 1.11
C SER A 312 -34.21 22.54 1.39
N SER A 313 -33.80 22.35 2.63
CA SER A 313 -33.10 21.12 3.02
C SER A 313 -33.95 19.89 2.70
N PRO A 314 -33.35 18.77 2.24
CA PRO A 314 -34.10 17.54 2.04
C PRO A 314 -34.52 16.95 3.38
N ASP A 315 -35.76 16.45 3.45
CA ASP A 315 -36.29 15.73 4.62
C ASP A 315 -35.89 14.24 4.55
N TRP A 316 -34.58 14.01 4.52
CA TRP A 316 -34.02 12.65 4.48
C TRP A 316 -33.87 12.09 5.89
N ALA A 317 -34.17 10.80 6.04
CA ALA A 317 -33.98 10.09 7.30
C ALA A 317 -32.51 9.73 7.51
N TRP A 318 -31.71 10.71 7.96
CA TRP A 318 -30.28 10.55 8.21
C TRP A 318 -29.99 9.59 9.37
N ARG A 319 -29.00 8.72 9.20
CA ARG A 319 -28.45 7.81 10.21
C ARG A 319 -26.92 7.84 10.16
N ASP A 320 -26.29 7.59 11.29
CA ASP A 320 -24.82 7.57 11.39
C ASP A 320 -24.30 6.13 11.47
N SER A 321 -23.57 5.71 10.44
CA SER A 321 -22.96 4.38 10.37
C SER A 321 -21.87 4.18 11.42
N VAL A 322 -21.29 5.25 11.99
CA VAL A 322 -20.35 5.16 13.13
C VAL A 322 -21.07 4.62 14.37
N GLN A 323 -22.32 5.03 14.60
CA GLN A 323 -23.12 4.52 15.72
C GLN A 323 -23.51 3.05 15.50
N VAL A 324 -23.76 2.67 14.25
CA VAL A 324 -23.99 1.26 13.88
C VAL A 324 -22.74 0.43 14.13
N ALA A 325 -21.57 0.91 13.67
CA ALA A 325 -20.29 0.25 13.85
C ALA A 325 -19.91 0.09 15.32
N ARG A 326 -20.13 1.12 16.16
CA ARG A 326 -19.87 1.06 17.61
C ARG A 326 -20.67 -0.03 18.31
N LYS A 327 -21.91 -0.26 17.88
CA LYS A 327 -22.77 -1.31 18.46
C LYS A 327 -22.36 -2.70 17.99
N ALA A 328 -21.97 -2.84 16.73
CA ALA A 328 -21.58 -4.13 16.17
C ALA A 328 -20.17 -4.56 16.59
N TRP A 329 -19.25 -3.62 16.76
CA TRP A 329 -17.85 -3.87 17.11
C TRP A 329 -17.37 -2.93 18.23
N PRO A 330 -17.88 -3.09 19.48
CA PRO A 330 -17.45 -2.28 20.62
C PRO A 330 -15.95 -2.44 20.94
N GLU A 331 -15.34 -3.57 20.59
CA GLU A 331 -13.93 -3.87 20.80
C GLU A 331 -12.95 -2.97 20.00
N LEU A 332 -13.44 -2.23 19.01
CA LEU A 332 -12.63 -1.29 18.22
C LEU A 332 -12.50 0.09 18.89
N GLU A 333 -13.15 0.29 20.04
CA GLU A 333 -13.02 1.53 20.82
C GLU A 333 -11.58 1.66 21.37
N GLY A 334 -10.91 2.78 21.03
CA GLY A 334 -9.52 3.06 21.44
C GLY A 334 -8.41 2.49 20.53
N ASN A 335 -8.72 1.65 19.54
CA ASN A 335 -7.74 0.95 18.70
C ASN A 335 -7.71 1.47 17.24
N GLY A 336 -7.68 2.80 17.06
CA GLY A 336 -7.85 3.48 15.77
C GLY A 336 -9.28 3.98 15.50
N GLY A 337 -10.25 3.58 16.34
CA GLY A 337 -11.63 4.09 16.35
C GLY A 337 -12.51 3.57 15.21
N HIS A 338 -13.77 4.01 15.16
CA HIS A 338 -14.75 3.61 14.15
C HIS A 338 -14.74 4.51 12.91
N GLY A 339 -13.61 5.15 12.61
CA GLY A 339 -13.43 5.92 11.38
C GLY A 339 -13.28 4.99 10.17
N LEU A 340 -13.69 5.48 9.00
CA LEU A 340 -13.80 4.66 7.79
C LEU A 340 -12.48 4.01 7.38
N ALA A 341 -11.34 4.68 7.60
CA ALA A 341 -10.00 4.14 7.33
C ALA A 341 -9.67 2.90 8.19
N ASN A 342 -10.06 2.91 9.48
CA ASN A 342 -9.86 1.78 10.37
C ASN A 342 -10.82 0.64 10.04
N LEU A 343 -12.10 0.96 9.82
CA LEU A 343 -13.11 -0.04 9.45
C LEU A 343 -12.82 -0.68 8.09
N LYS A 344 -12.29 0.07 7.10
CA LYS A 344 -11.83 -0.49 5.82
C LYS A 344 -10.72 -1.53 6.02
N THR A 345 -9.81 -1.27 6.95
CA THR A 345 -8.69 -2.18 7.28
C THR A 345 -9.17 -3.42 8.04
N VAL A 346 -10.02 -3.24 9.05
CA VAL A 346 -10.51 -4.34 9.91
C VAL A 346 -11.51 -5.24 9.18
N LEU A 347 -12.36 -4.66 8.33
CA LEU A 347 -13.41 -5.38 7.61
C LEU A 347 -12.96 -5.86 6.21
N SER A 348 -11.66 -5.74 5.89
CA SER A 348 -11.08 -6.16 4.60
C SER A 348 -11.79 -5.57 3.37
N LEU A 349 -12.18 -4.30 3.45
CA LEU A 349 -12.87 -3.58 2.39
C LEU A 349 -11.83 -2.89 1.49
N SER A 350 -11.61 -3.44 0.29
CA SER A 350 -10.60 -2.94 -0.66
C SER A 350 -11.16 -1.85 -1.57
N PHE A 351 -10.90 -0.57 -1.28
CA PHE A 351 -11.31 0.58 -2.11
C PHE A 351 -10.28 1.72 -2.06
N ASP A 352 -10.23 2.57 -3.10
CA ASP A 352 -9.35 3.74 -3.18
C ASP A 352 -9.71 4.77 -2.07
N HIS A 353 -8.76 5.61 -1.65
CA HIS A 353 -8.97 6.63 -0.62
C HIS A 353 -9.39 7.97 -1.24
N HIS A 354 -10.45 8.59 -0.69
CA HIS A 354 -10.96 9.94 -1.01
C HIS A 354 -11.68 10.09 -2.36
N ASP A 355 -12.57 9.15 -2.65
CA ASP A 355 -13.63 9.28 -3.64
C ASP A 355 -14.97 9.11 -2.92
N ALA A 356 -15.84 10.13 -2.98
CA ALA A 356 -17.11 10.14 -2.26
C ALA A 356 -17.97 8.89 -2.57
N GLY A 357 -17.86 8.33 -3.79
CA GLY A 357 -18.57 7.12 -4.16
C GLY A 357 -18.07 5.88 -3.41
N GLU A 358 -16.76 5.77 -3.25
CA GLU A 358 -16.11 4.66 -2.53
C GLU A 358 -16.28 4.79 -1.02
N ASP A 359 -16.27 6.01 -0.48
CA ASP A 359 -16.54 6.28 0.93
C ASP A 359 -18.00 6.00 1.30
N ALA A 360 -18.95 6.42 0.46
CA ALA A 360 -20.35 6.02 0.58
C ALA A 360 -20.51 4.49 0.51
N ARG A 361 -19.80 3.80 -0.40
CA ARG A 361 -19.84 2.34 -0.53
C ARG A 361 -19.34 1.64 0.73
N ALA A 362 -18.24 2.12 1.31
CA ALA A 362 -17.70 1.58 2.54
C ALA A 362 -18.67 1.79 3.72
N ALA A 363 -19.30 2.97 3.83
CA ALA A 363 -20.32 3.23 4.84
C ALA A 363 -21.52 2.27 4.70
N ALA A 364 -21.97 1.99 3.47
CA ALA A 364 -23.02 1.00 3.22
C ALA A 364 -22.63 -0.43 3.64
N GLN A 365 -21.39 -0.84 3.37
CA GLN A 365 -20.87 -2.16 3.76
C GLN A 365 -20.76 -2.31 5.27
N VAL A 366 -20.35 -1.26 5.99
CA VAL A 366 -20.33 -1.23 7.46
C VAL A 366 -21.72 -1.56 8.01
N VAL A 367 -22.78 -0.96 7.45
CA VAL A 367 -24.16 -1.24 7.85
C VAL A 367 -24.55 -2.69 7.56
N LEU A 368 -24.27 -3.19 6.35
CA LEU A 368 -24.58 -4.58 5.99
C LEU A 368 -23.88 -5.61 6.88
N LEU A 369 -22.60 -5.38 7.18
CA LEU A 369 -21.82 -6.28 8.05
C LEU A 369 -22.32 -6.21 9.50
N ALA A 370 -22.66 -5.02 10.01
CA ALA A 370 -23.20 -4.86 11.35
C ALA A 370 -24.53 -5.60 11.54
N GLU A 371 -25.37 -5.63 10.51
CA GLU A 371 -26.62 -6.40 10.52
C GLU A 371 -26.38 -7.91 10.61
N GLN A 372 -25.31 -8.42 9.98
CA GLN A 372 -24.94 -9.84 10.07
C GLN A 372 -24.44 -10.21 11.47
N VAL A 373 -23.70 -9.32 12.14
CA VAL A 373 -23.28 -9.53 13.54
C VAL A 373 -24.49 -9.66 14.46
N GLY A 374 -25.54 -8.87 14.23
CA GLY A 374 -26.80 -8.94 14.97
C GLY A 374 -27.68 -10.16 14.68
N GLN A 375 -27.41 -10.91 13.59
CA GLN A 375 -28.15 -12.12 13.21
C GLN A 375 -27.50 -13.43 13.69
N VAL A 376 -26.32 -13.38 14.32
CA VAL A 376 -25.75 -14.54 15.01
C VAL A 376 -26.56 -14.78 16.29
N ILE A 377 -27.51 -15.72 16.22
CA ILE A 377 -28.20 -16.30 17.38
C ILE A 377 -27.14 -16.76 18.39
N PRO A 378 -27.26 -16.44 19.69
CA PRO A 378 -26.28 -16.88 20.69
C PRO A 378 -26.37 -18.41 20.79
N VAL A 379 -25.31 -19.10 20.36
CA VAL A 379 -25.08 -20.48 20.78
C VAL A 379 -24.94 -20.46 22.29
N SER A 380 -25.83 -21.20 22.95
CA SER A 380 -25.96 -21.34 24.39
C SER A 380 -24.61 -21.45 25.11
N ALA A 381 -24.41 -20.59 26.10
CA ALA A 381 -23.31 -20.70 27.04
C ALA A 381 -23.33 -22.07 27.76
N PRO A 382 -22.18 -22.74 27.95
CA PRO A 382 -22.10 -23.87 28.86
C PRO A 382 -22.32 -23.38 30.31
N PRO A 383 -22.88 -24.23 31.20
CA PRO A 383 -23.37 -23.80 32.50
C PRO A 383 -22.23 -23.39 33.45
N LYS A 384 -22.49 -22.35 34.24
CA LYS A 384 -21.66 -21.88 35.35
C LYS A 384 -21.48 -23.00 36.39
N MET A 385 -20.25 -23.42 36.64
CA MET A 385 -19.88 -24.05 37.91
C MET A 385 -19.35 -23.00 38.88
N ALA A 386 -19.86 -23.07 40.10
CA ALA A 386 -19.71 -22.09 41.17
C ALA A 386 -18.28 -21.98 41.71
N VAL A 387 -17.95 -20.77 42.15
CA VAL A 387 -16.77 -20.46 42.97
C VAL A 387 -17.07 -20.76 44.44
N PRO A 388 -16.20 -21.45 45.19
CA PRO A 388 -16.13 -21.30 46.64
C PRO A 388 -15.12 -20.22 47.02
N ALA A 389 -15.53 -19.39 47.99
CA ALA A 389 -14.77 -18.29 48.59
C ALA A 389 -13.62 -18.79 49.53
N PRO A 390 -12.78 -17.89 50.08
CA PRO A 390 -11.34 -18.11 50.29
C PRO A 390 -10.98 -18.72 51.65
N VAL A 391 -9.81 -19.38 51.73
CA VAL A 391 -9.08 -19.59 52.99
C VAL A 391 -7.63 -19.15 52.82
N ARG A 392 -7.17 -18.35 53.79
CA ARG A 392 -5.87 -17.66 53.84
C ARG A 392 -4.71 -18.60 54.18
N ALA A 393 -3.60 -18.31 53.49
CA ALA A 393 -2.21 -18.20 53.92
C ALA A 393 -1.51 -19.36 54.66
N ALA A 394 -0.49 -19.92 54.00
CA ALA A 394 0.84 -20.03 54.60
C ALA A 394 1.95 -19.97 53.52
N VAL A 395 2.86 -19.02 53.75
CA VAL A 395 4.24 -18.81 53.28
C VAL A 395 4.93 -20.03 52.64
N ILE A 396 5.66 -19.83 51.52
CA ILE A 396 7.09 -20.17 51.32
C ILE A 396 7.57 -19.60 49.97
N SER A 397 8.82 -19.12 50.01
CA SER A 397 9.63 -18.33 49.08
C SER A 397 9.77 -18.83 47.64
N ALA A 398 10.19 -17.89 46.79
CA ALA A 398 10.60 -18.06 45.39
C ALA A 398 11.71 -19.11 45.19
N PRO A 399 11.76 -19.75 44.00
CA PRO A 399 12.99 -20.34 43.50
C PRO A 399 13.43 -19.73 42.16
N THR A 400 14.61 -19.14 42.23
CA THR A 400 15.82 -19.33 41.41
C THR A 400 15.75 -20.34 40.26
N ILE A 401 16.36 -19.90 39.15
CA ILE A 401 16.77 -20.63 37.94
C ILE A 401 17.66 -21.83 38.30
N ALA A 402 17.33 -23.02 37.79
CA ALA A 402 18.30 -24.11 37.64
C ALA A 402 17.98 -25.05 36.46
N ALA A 403 18.95 -25.10 35.56
CA ALA A 403 19.46 -26.21 34.73
C ALA A 403 18.52 -27.30 34.16
N ALA A 404 18.72 -27.51 32.85
CA ALA A 404 18.23 -28.63 32.06
C ALA A 404 18.75 -30.00 32.53
N PRO A 405 18.01 -31.09 32.31
CA PRO A 405 18.58 -32.42 32.32
C PRO A 405 19.11 -32.78 30.92
N ALA A 406 20.33 -33.33 30.92
CA ALA A 406 20.87 -34.10 29.81
C ALA A 406 20.30 -35.54 29.82
N VAL A 407 20.67 -36.31 28.78
CA VAL A 407 20.39 -37.74 28.51
C VAL A 407 19.11 -37.93 27.66
N ALA A 408 19.11 -38.54 26.47
CA ALA A 408 19.99 -39.57 25.91
C ALA A 408 20.25 -39.38 24.40
N GLN A 409 21.45 -39.80 23.99
CA GLN A 409 21.84 -40.01 22.60
C GLN A 409 20.97 -41.08 21.94
N ALA A 410 20.33 -40.72 20.83
CA ALA A 410 20.07 -41.64 19.74
C ALA A 410 20.73 -41.04 18.49
N ARG A 411 21.88 -41.61 18.09
CA ARG A 411 22.49 -41.38 16.78
C ARG A 411 21.59 -42.05 15.74
N ALA A 412 20.55 -41.35 15.31
CA ALA A 412 19.96 -41.56 13.99
C ALA A 412 20.72 -40.62 13.04
N GLY A 413 21.29 -41.17 11.96
CA GLY A 413 22.13 -40.40 11.03
C GLY A 413 21.44 -39.12 10.59
N ALA A 414 22.12 -37.99 10.74
CA ALA A 414 21.63 -36.71 10.25
C ALA A 414 21.44 -36.83 8.72
N LEU A 415 20.19 -36.74 8.25
CA LEU A 415 19.92 -36.85 6.83
C LEU A 415 20.36 -35.54 6.19
N VAL A 416 21.39 -35.59 5.35
CA VAL A 416 21.81 -34.42 4.57
C VAL A 416 20.70 -34.08 3.58
N LEU A 417 19.99 -32.99 3.85
CA LEU A 417 18.90 -32.48 3.04
C LEU A 417 19.40 -31.87 1.74
N GLY A 418 20.58 -31.25 1.79
CA GLY A 418 21.30 -30.77 0.62
C GLY A 418 22.40 -29.81 0.99
N GLU A 419 23.15 -29.40 -0.02
CA GLU A 419 24.30 -28.51 0.10
C GLU A 419 24.10 -27.29 -0.79
N VAL A 420 24.62 -26.14 -0.34
CA VAL A 420 24.51 -24.87 -1.06
C VAL A 420 25.90 -24.25 -1.12
N GLU A 421 26.42 -24.04 -2.33
CA GLU A 421 27.63 -23.25 -2.52
C GLU A 421 27.38 -21.79 -2.12
N LEU A 422 28.23 -21.25 -1.25
CA LEU A 422 28.14 -19.90 -0.75
C LEU A 422 28.67 -18.92 -1.80
N THR A 423 27.78 -18.07 -2.31
CA THR A 423 28.14 -16.97 -3.20
C THR A 423 28.50 -15.71 -2.40
N GLN A 424 29.16 -14.74 -3.05
CA GLN A 424 29.40 -13.41 -2.45
C GLN A 424 28.10 -12.78 -1.92
N GLY A 425 27.00 -12.94 -2.66
CA GLY A 425 25.68 -12.44 -2.26
C GLY A 425 25.14 -13.10 -0.99
N ASN A 426 25.49 -14.37 -0.72
CA ASN A 426 25.10 -15.07 0.51
C ASN A 426 25.81 -14.48 1.74
N ILE A 427 27.11 -14.24 1.62
CA ILE A 427 27.95 -13.67 2.68
C ILE A 427 27.51 -12.24 3.00
N ASP A 428 27.43 -11.38 1.98
CA ASP A 428 27.10 -9.96 2.14
C ASP A 428 25.72 -9.73 2.77
N ASN A 429 24.76 -10.61 2.48
CA ASN A 429 23.37 -10.46 2.90
C ASN A 429 22.92 -11.49 3.95
N SER A 430 23.88 -12.22 4.53
CA SER A 430 23.69 -13.18 5.63
C SER A 430 22.52 -14.15 5.43
N HIS A 431 22.45 -14.84 4.27
CA HIS A 431 21.41 -15.85 4.00
C HIS A 431 21.91 -16.99 3.13
N ILE A 432 21.27 -18.16 3.26
CA ILE A 432 21.59 -19.39 2.52
C ILE A 432 20.39 -19.77 1.66
N TYR A 433 20.57 -19.87 0.34
CA TYR A 433 19.49 -20.23 -0.59
C TYR A 433 19.31 -21.75 -0.67
N LEU A 434 18.17 -22.24 -0.19
CA LEU A 434 17.83 -23.67 -0.12
C LEU A 434 17.17 -24.19 -1.41
N ARG A 435 17.36 -23.51 -2.54
CA ARG A 435 16.57 -23.71 -3.77
C ARG A 435 16.62 -25.15 -4.31
N GLY A 436 17.77 -25.82 -4.15
CA GLY A 436 18.01 -27.16 -4.69
C GLY A 436 17.30 -28.30 -3.93
N PHE A 437 16.75 -28.03 -2.76
CA PHE A 437 16.11 -29.06 -1.91
C PHE A 437 14.96 -28.49 -1.07
N PHE A 438 14.37 -27.38 -1.51
CA PHE A 438 13.35 -26.65 -0.76
C PHE A 438 12.03 -27.44 -0.62
N ASP A 439 11.75 -28.30 -1.58
CA ASP A 439 10.62 -29.23 -1.63
C ASP A 439 10.66 -30.32 -0.55
N ARG A 440 11.81 -30.50 0.10
CA ARG A 440 12.02 -31.51 1.15
C ARG A 440 11.64 -31.02 2.56
N PHE A 441 11.22 -29.76 2.70
CA PHE A 441 10.74 -29.20 3.96
C PHE A 441 9.21 -29.39 4.11
N PRO A 442 8.68 -29.53 5.34
CA PRO A 442 7.24 -29.62 5.57
C PRO A 442 6.48 -28.41 5.01
N ALA A 443 5.37 -28.66 4.30
CA ALA A 443 4.60 -27.61 3.65
C ALA A 443 4.00 -26.59 4.64
N ASP A 444 3.67 -27.02 5.85
CA ASP A 444 3.15 -26.18 6.93
C ASP A 444 4.24 -25.33 7.62
N ALA A 445 5.52 -25.56 7.30
CA ALA A 445 6.66 -24.72 7.69
C ALA A 445 7.06 -23.67 6.64
N ILE A 446 6.36 -23.64 5.50
CA ILE A 446 6.63 -22.70 4.40
C ILE A 446 5.61 -21.55 4.42
N GLY A 447 6.11 -20.34 4.62
CA GLY A 447 5.31 -19.11 4.66
C GLY A 447 5.39 -18.30 3.36
N GLY A 448 4.66 -17.20 3.33
CA GLY A 448 4.66 -16.25 2.22
C GLY A 448 5.97 -15.44 2.11
N SER A 449 6.04 -14.52 1.15
CA SER A 449 7.27 -13.78 0.81
C SER A 449 7.68 -12.70 1.83
N ASN A 450 6.94 -12.53 2.93
CA ASN A 450 7.16 -11.47 3.93
C ASN A 450 6.83 -11.93 5.37
N LYS A 451 7.32 -11.17 6.36
CA LYS A 451 7.16 -11.45 7.80
C LYS A 451 5.71 -11.37 8.31
N GLY A 452 4.76 -10.87 7.52
CA GLY A 452 3.32 -10.87 7.85
C GLY A 452 2.60 -12.13 7.38
N ALA A 453 3.25 -12.95 6.56
CA ALA A 453 2.76 -14.24 6.08
C ALA A 453 3.66 -15.36 6.61
N ILE A 454 3.79 -15.45 7.94
CA ILE A 454 4.57 -16.51 8.60
C ILE A 454 3.86 -17.85 8.36
N ALA A 455 4.63 -18.91 8.18
CA ALA A 455 4.08 -20.25 8.07
C ALA A 455 3.25 -20.64 9.31
N PRO A 456 2.25 -21.52 9.16
CA PRO A 456 1.49 -22.09 10.28
C PRO A 456 2.37 -22.72 11.37
N ARG A 457 3.56 -23.22 11.00
CA ARG A 457 4.52 -23.83 11.92
C ARG A 457 5.93 -23.30 11.74
N GLN A 458 6.67 -23.20 12.85
CA GLN A 458 8.09 -22.85 12.82
C GLN A 458 8.98 -24.09 12.96
N VAL A 459 10.18 -23.99 12.40
CA VAL A 459 11.27 -24.95 12.48
C VAL A 459 12.38 -24.41 13.38
N ALA A 460 13.05 -25.32 14.08
CA ALA A 460 14.26 -25.02 14.82
C ALA A 460 15.47 -25.20 13.90
N VAL A 461 16.32 -24.18 13.79
CA VAL A 461 17.55 -24.22 12.96
C VAL A 461 18.77 -23.95 13.84
N ASP A 462 19.63 -24.95 13.94
CA ASP A 462 20.92 -24.89 14.63
C ASP A 462 22.01 -24.43 13.66
N TYR A 463 22.54 -23.23 13.91
CA TYR A 463 23.64 -22.62 13.15
C TYR A 463 25.02 -22.81 13.81
N GLY A 464 25.19 -23.82 14.69
CA GLY A 464 26.51 -24.25 15.17
C GLY A 464 27.13 -23.35 16.24
N GLY A 465 26.34 -22.74 17.12
CA GLY A 465 26.91 -22.18 18.37
C GLY A 465 25.96 -21.33 19.16
N GLY A 466 24.94 -22.00 19.66
CA GLY A 466 23.92 -21.48 20.57
C GLY A 466 22.69 -22.38 20.55
N ALA A 467 21.62 -21.92 21.21
CA ALA A 467 20.32 -22.54 21.07
C ALA A 467 19.81 -22.41 19.61
N PRO A 468 19.06 -23.40 19.09
CA PRO A 468 18.44 -23.31 17.77
C PRO A 468 17.55 -22.07 17.65
N THR A 469 17.53 -21.44 16.47
CA THR A 469 16.62 -20.32 16.17
C THR A 469 15.30 -20.86 15.65
N MET A 470 14.19 -20.36 16.20
CA MET A 470 12.85 -20.66 15.68
C MET A 470 12.54 -19.75 14.50
N THR A 471 12.22 -20.33 13.34
CA THR A 471 11.95 -19.60 12.10
C THR A 471 11.00 -20.38 11.21
N ASP A 472 10.36 -19.74 10.24
CA ASP A 472 9.73 -20.42 9.10
C ASP A 472 10.61 -20.32 7.83
N LEU A 473 10.18 -20.96 6.74
CA LEU A 473 10.82 -20.86 5.43
C LEU A 473 10.09 -19.85 4.52
N ASP A 474 10.84 -18.97 3.84
CA ASP A 474 10.26 -18.06 2.85
C ASP A 474 10.02 -18.82 1.53
N GLY A 475 8.75 -19.05 1.17
CA GLY A 475 8.39 -19.82 -0.02
C GLY A 475 8.77 -19.17 -1.36
N SER A 476 8.96 -17.85 -1.39
CA SER A 476 9.34 -17.12 -2.61
C SER A 476 10.85 -17.12 -2.82
N LYS A 477 11.60 -16.80 -1.77
CA LYS A 477 13.06 -16.64 -1.83
C LYS A 477 13.82 -17.90 -1.46
N LYS A 478 13.12 -18.90 -0.92
CA LYS A 478 13.60 -20.25 -0.61
C LYS A 478 14.79 -20.26 0.35
N PHE A 479 14.62 -19.70 1.55
CA PHE A 479 15.62 -19.70 2.63
C PHE A 479 14.93 -19.70 4.02
N PHE A 480 15.70 -19.92 5.09
CA PHE A 480 15.26 -19.70 6.48
C PHE A 480 15.04 -18.21 6.78
N ARG A 481 13.80 -17.83 7.14
CA ARG A 481 13.36 -16.43 7.19
C ARG A 481 14.12 -15.59 8.22
N ASP A 482 14.25 -16.10 9.44
CA ASP A 482 15.07 -15.50 10.46
C ASP A 482 16.54 -15.85 10.19
N ARG A 483 17.35 -14.80 10.13
CA ARG A 483 18.76 -14.84 9.74
C ARG A 483 19.66 -14.29 10.84
N SER A 484 19.08 -13.97 12.00
CA SER A 484 19.78 -13.34 13.12
C SER A 484 21.06 -14.08 13.50
N LEU A 485 21.08 -15.41 13.40
CA LEU A 485 22.26 -16.24 13.67
C LEU A 485 23.09 -16.63 12.43
N ALA A 486 22.62 -16.40 11.21
CA ALA A 486 23.36 -16.73 9.99
C ALA A 486 24.63 -15.90 9.83
N ARG A 487 24.59 -14.62 10.23
CA ARG A 487 25.78 -13.75 10.24
C ARG A 487 26.84 -14.24 11.23
N ALA A 488 26.41 -14.66 12.42
CA ALA A 488 27.30 -15.21 13.44
C ALA A 488 27.92 -16.54 13.00
N PHE A 489 27.16 -17.38 12.31
CA PHE A 489 27.65 -18.61 11.69
C PHE A 489 28.76 -18.33 10.66
N PHE A 490 28.53 -17.45 9.69
CA PHE A 490 29.55 -17.12 8.68
C PHE A 490 30.81 -16.55 9.32
N ALA A 491 30.68 -15.65 10.30
CA ALA A 491 31.82 -15.09 11.01
C ALA A 491 32.58 -16.14 11.85
N ARG A 492 31.86 -17.04 12.54
CA ARG A 492 32.46 -18.09 13.38
C ARG A 492 33.25 -19.10 12.58
N HIS A 493 32.77 -19.46 11.39
CA HIS A 493 33.38 -20.51 10.57
C HIS A 493 34.36 -19.97 9.51
N ASP A 494 34.60 -18.65 9.49
CA ASP A 494 35.37 -17.94 8.44
C ASP A 494 34.91 -18.34 7.04
N ALA A 495 33.58 -18.32 6.82
CA ALA A 495 32.98 -18.82 5.58
C ALA A 495 33.38 -17.94 4.38
N ARG A 496 33.84 -18.58 3.30
CA ARG A 496 34.32 -17.92 2.07
C ARG A 496 33.43 -18.25 0.88
N VAL A 497 33.54 -17.42 -0.16
CA VAL A 497 32.90 -17.73 -1.44
C VAL A 497 33.48 -19.04 -1.97
N GLY A 498 32.60 -19.97 -2.35
CA GLY A 498 32.98 -21.33 -2.79
C GLY A 498 32.88 -22.40 -1.70
N ASP A 499 32.79 -22.03 -0.41
CA ASP A 499 32.47 -23.00 0.65
C ASP A 499 31.02 -23.48 0.52
N PHE A 500 30.71 -24.65 1.08
CA PHE A 500 29.37 -25.24 1.04
C PHE A 500 28.69 -25.15 2.41
N ALA A 501 27.49 -24.59 2.45
CA ALA A 501 26.58 -24.75 3.58
C ALA A 501 25.80 -26.05 3.44
N VAL A 502 26.02 -26.99 4.36
CA VAL A 502 25.36 -28.29 4.41
C VAL A 502 24.19 -28.20 5.38
N VAL A 503 22.99 -28.57 4.91
CA VAL A 503 21.79 -28.58 5.74
C VAL A 503 21.42 -30.02 6.06
N GLU A 504 21.35 -30.32 7.35
CA GLU A 504 21.04 -31.65 7.88
C GLU A 504 19.70 -31.63 8.61
N GLN A 505 18.88 -32.67 8.40
CA GLN A 505 17.66 -32.90 9.15
C GLN A 505 17.96 -33.71 10.41
N LEU A 506 17.70 -33.12 11.58
CA LEU A 506 17.79 -33.77 12.89
C LEU A 506 16.43 -34.28 13.37
N GLY A 507 15.34 -33.74 12.81
CA GLY A 507 13.96 -34.13 13.06
C GLY A 507 13.01 -33.43 12.08
N LEU A 508 11.71 -33.76 12.12
CA LEU A 508 10.74 -33.26 11.14
C LEU A 508 10.72 -31.72 11.01
N TYR A 509 10.90 -30.99 12.11
CA TYR A 509 11.00 -29.52 12.16
C TYR A 509 12.30 -29.04 12.80
N HIS A 510 13.36 -29.86 12.78
CA HIS A 510 14.64 -29.52 13.40
C HIS A 510 15.79 -29.77 12.43
N TYR A 511 16.55 -28.71 12.14
CA TYR A 511 17.61 -28.71 11.15
C TYR A 511 18.91 -28.17 11.74
N ARG A 512 20.03 -28.62 11.19
CA ARG A 512 21.36 -28.07 11.46
C ARG A 512 21.99 -27.57 10.17
N VAL A 513 22.70 -26.47 10.27
CA VAL A 513 23.54 -25.93 9.20
C VAL A 513 25.00 -26.04 9.62
N SER A 514 25.80 -26.72 8.80
CA SER A 514 27.24 -26.84 8.97
C SER A 514 27.99 -26.30 7.75
N LEU A 515 29.25 -25.91 7.92
CA LEU A 515 30.10 -25.44 6.84
C LEU A 515 31.05 -26.56 6.40
N ARG A 516 31.05 -26.88 5.11
CA ARG A 516 32.02 -27.76 4.45
C ARG A 516 32.89 -26.90 3.54
N ARG A 517 34.20 -26.92 3.76
CA ARG A 517 35.13 -26.15 2.94
C ARG A 517 35.25 -26.76 1.54
N SER A 518 35.49 -25.89 0.56
CA SER A 518 35.75 -26.28 -0.83
C SER A 518 36.95 -27.20 -0.97
#